data_AF-A0A2R6CEV2-F1
#
_entry.id   AF-A0A2R6CEV2-F1
#
_cell.length_a   1.000
_cell.length_b   1.000
_cell.length_c   1.000
_cell.angle_alpha   90.00
_cell.angle_beta   90.00
_cell.angle_gamma   90.00
#
_symmetry.space_group_name_H-M   'P 1'
#
loop_
_entity.id
_entity.type
_entity.pdbx_description
1 polymer ?
#
loop_
_entity_poly.entity_id
_entity_poly.type
_entity_poly.pdbx_seq_one_letter_code
_entity_poly.pdbx_strand_id
1 'polypeptide(L)' 'MKRLEAVCSECEAKIIVPDDAIVGEIVECAECGTEYEVAAITEVGVTLKKAEAVKEDWGE' A
#
# COMPACT_ATOMS: atom_id res chain seq x y z
N MET A 1 -19.19 4.45 -3.69
CA MET A 1 -18.01 3.65 -3.34
C MET A 1 -16.85 4.19 -4.14
N LYS A 2 -15.87 4.81 -3.48
CA LYS A 2 -14.73 5.47 -4.14
C LYS A 2 -13.55 4.53 -4.03
N ARG A 3 -13.23 3.83 -5.12
CA ARG A 3 -12.10 2.88 -5.13
C ARG A 3 -10.82 3.69 -5.36
N LEU A 4 -9.88 3.58 -4.43
CA LEU A 4 -8.58 4.21 -4.57
C LEU A 4 -7.66 3.23 -5.32
N GLU A 5 -6.82 3.74 -6.20
CA GLU A 5 -5.94 2.94 -7.01
C GLU A 5 -4.56 3.59 -7.10
N ALA A 6 -3.53 2.74 -7.06
CA ALA A 6 -2.12 3.11 -7.16
C ALA A 6 -1.41 2.16 -8.13
N VAL A 7 -0.17 2.49 -8.49
CA VAL A 7 0.65 1.65 -9.37
C VAL A 7 1.78 1.03 -8.54
N CYS A 8 1.96 -0.28 -8.68
CA CYS A 8 3.06 -1.00 -8.07
C CYS A 8 4.38 -0.56 -8.70
N SER A 9 5.34 -0.17 -7.87
CA SER A 9 6.68 0.24 -8.32
C SER A 9 7.56 -0.93 -8.77
N GLU A 10 7.20 -2.17 -8.42
CA GLU A 10 8.03 -3.36 -8.72
C GLU A 10 7.61 -4.08 -10.01
N CYS A 11 6.30 -4.15 -10.28
CA CYS A 11 5.76 -4.89 -11.44
C CYS A 11 4.82 -4.05 -12.31
N GLU A 12 4.68 -2.75 -12.02
CA GLU A 12 3.84 -1.80 -12.78
C GLU A 12 2.34 -2.17 -12.81
N ALA A 13 1.92 -3.14 -12.01
CA ALA A 13 0.54 -3.54 -11.85
C ALA A 13 -0.31 -2.50 -11.12
N LYS A 14 -1.62 -2.54 -11.35
CA LYS A 14 -2.57 -1.72 -10.58
C LYS A 14 -2.81 -2.34 -9.20
N ILE A 15 -2.57 -1.55 -8.15
CA ILE A 15 -2.92 -1.86 -6.77
C ILE A 15 -4.28 -1.26 -6.46
N ILE A 16 -5.22 -2.10 -6.05
CA ILE A 16 -6.55 -1.68 -5.63
C ILE A 16 -6.52 -1.50 -4.11
N VAL A 17 -6.75 -0.27 -3.66
CA VAL A 17 -6.81 0.07 -2.24
C VAL A 17 -8.28 0.06 -1.80
N PRO A 18 -8.63 -0.64 -0.71
CA PRO A 18 -10.00 -0.68 -0.20
C PRO A 18 -10.47 0.72 0.21
N ASP A 19 -11.78 0.98 0.10
CA ASP A 19 -12.33 2.30 0.44
C ASP A 19 -12.38 2.59 1.95
N ASP A 20 -12.29 1.55 2.77
CA ASP A 20 -12.16 1.64 4.23
C ASP A 20 -10.69 1.70 4.70
N ALA A 21 -9.74 1.74 3.75
CA ALA A 21 -8.31 1.83 4.08
C ALA A 21 -8.03 3.07 4.92
N ILE A 22 -7.07 2.94 5.83
CA ILE A 22 -6.59 4.04 6.68
C ILE A 22 -5.10 4.26 6.50
N VAL A 23 -4.61 5.45 6.87
CA VAL A 23 -3.17 5.73 6.88
C VAL A 23 -2.47 4.80 7.88
N GLY A 24 -1.38 4.17 7.46
CA GLY A 24 -0.65 3.13 8.19
C GLY A 24 -1.14 1.70 7.93
N GLU A 25 -2.20 1.51 7.14
CA GLU A 25 -2.61 0.17 6.69
C GLU A 25 -1.62 -0.40 5.68
N ILE A 26 -1.41 -1.72 5.73
CA ILE A 26 -0.60 -2.45 4.75
C ILE A 26 -1.51 -3.00 3.65
N VAL A 27 -1.19 -2.65 2.41
CA VAL A 27 -1.82 -3.16 1.19
C VAL A 27 -0.80 -3.94 0.37
N GLU A 28 -1.19 -5.10 -0.13
CA GLU A 28 -0.33 -5.96 -0.93
C GLU A 28 -0.64 -5.84 -2.42
N CYS A 29 0.39 -5.82 -3.26
CA CYS A 29 0.22 -5.98 -4.70
C CYS A 29 -0.13 -7.44 -5.03
N ALA A 30 -1.35 -7.68 -5.51
CA ALA A 30 -1.83 -9.03 -5.85
C ALA A 30 -1.02 -9.73 -6.97
N GLU A 31 -0.26 -8.98 -7.78
CA GLU A 31 0.52 -9.56 -8.89
C GLU A 31 1.91 -10.04 -8.46
N CYS A 32 2.62 -9.28 -7.61
CA CYS A 32 4.00 -9.59 -7.23
C CYS A 32 4.22 -9.83 -5.72
N GLY A 33 3.18 -9.67 -4.91
CA GLY A 33 3.24 -9.85 -3.45
C GLY A 33 4.01 -8.75 -2.72
N THR A 34 4.32 -7.62 -3.35
CA THR A 34 4.99 -6.51 -2.67
C THR A 34 4.03 -5.79 -1.75
N GLU A 35 4.43 -5.64 -0.50
CA GLU A 35 3.68 -4.92 0.53
C GLU A 35 3.97 -3.41 0.46
N TYR A 36 2.92 -2.62 0.64
CA TYR A 36 2.95 -1.16 0.66
C TYR A 36 2.18 -0.65 1.87
N GLU A 37 2.69 0.37 2.53
CA GLU A 37 1.98 1.11 3.56
C GLU A 37 1.23 2.30 2.94
N VAL A 38 -0.02 2.51 3.37
CA VAL A 38 -0.78 3.70 3.03
C VAL A 38 -0.22 4.91 3.76
N ALA A 39 0.53 5.75 3.05
CA ALA A 39 1.18 6.92 3.62
C ALA A 39 0.24 8.14 3.74
N ALA A 40 -0.73 8.28 2.83
CA ALA A 40 -1.72 9.35 2.87
C ALA A 40 -2.96 8.98 2.04
N ILE A 41 -4.14 9.36 2.52
CA ILE A 41 -5.41 9.27 1.78
C ILE A 41 -5.98 10.69 1.64
N THR A 42 -6.35 11.05 0.42
CA THR A 42 -6.94 12.34 0.08
C THR A 42 -8.21 12.14 -0.75
N GLU A 43 -8.99 13.21 -0.93
CA GLU A 43 -10.20 13.14 -1.77
C GLU A 43 -9.90 12.76 -3.22
N VAL A 44 -8.68 13.00 -3.70
CA VAL A 44 -8.28 12.81 -5.10
C VAL A 44 -7.46 11.53 -5.33
N GLY A 45 -7.05 10.83 -4.28
CA GLY A 45 -6.22 9.63 -4.42
C GLY A 45 -5.55 9.15 -3.14
N VAL A 46 -4.75 8.09 -3.28
CA VAL A 46 -3.96 7.47 -2.21
C VAL A 46 -2.47 7.53 -2.54
N THR A 47 -1.64 7.73 -1.53
CA THR A 47 -0.19 7.63 -1.63
C THR A 47 0.26 6.36 -0.91
N LEU A 48 0.96 5.49 -1.64
CA LEU A 48 1.56 4.27 -1.10
C LEU A 48 3.07 4.43 -0.99
N LYS A 49 3.65 3.93 0.11
CA LYS A 49 5.10 3.77 0.28
C LYS A 49 5.39 2.28 0.37
N LYS A 50 6.52 1.81 -0.17
CA LYS A 50 6.93 0.41 0.01
C LYS A 50 6.98 0.12 1.50
N ALA A 51 6.24 -0.88 1.97
CA ALA A 51 6.30 -1.28 3.35
C ALA A 51 7.75 -1.69 3.61
N GLU A 52 8.35 -1.16 4.68
CA GLU A 52 9.66 -1.65 5.07
C GLU A 52 9.45 -3.12 5.43
N ALA A 53 10.14 -4.02 4.72
CA ALA A 53 10.26 -5.40 5.14
C ALA A 53 10.77 -5.30 6.58
N VAL A 54 9.92 -5.72 7.52
CA VAL A 54 10.21 -5.75 8.95
C VAL A 54 11.69 -6.06 9.10
N LYS A 55 12.49 -5.06 9.50
CA LYS A 55 13.85 -5.36 9.94
C LYS A 55 13.67 -6.41 11.02
N GLU A 56 14.35 -7.54 10.86
CA GLU A 56 14.41 -8.67 11.78
C GLU A 56 15.01 -8.25 13.13
N ASP A 57 14.35 -7.32 13.80
CA ASP A 57 14.73 -6.68 15.05
C ASP A 57 13.45 -6.16 15.73
N TRP A 58 12.35 -6.92 15.60
CA TRP A 58 11.27 -6.86 16.58
C TRP A 58 11.81 -7.41 17.90
N GLY A 59 12.56 -6.58 18.62
CA GLY A 59 12.92 -6.78 20.01
C GLY A 59 14.07 -7.74 20.25
N GLU A 60 15.18 -7.17 20.72
CA GLU A 60 15.90 -7.73 21.87
C GLU A 60 14.98 -7.83 23.11
#